data_AF-A0A3M7D1D7-F1
#
_entry.id   AF-A0A3M7D1D7-F1
#
_cell.length_a   1.000
_cell.length_b   1.000
_cell.length_c   1.000
_cell.angle_alpha   90.00
_cell.angle_beta   90.00
_cell.angle_gamma   90.00
#
_symmetry.space_group_name_H-M   'P 1'
#
loop_
_entity.id
_entity.type
_entity.pdbx_description
1 polymer ?
#
loop_
_entity_poly.entity_id
_entity_poly.type
_entity_poly.pdbx_seq_one_letter_code
_entity_poly.pdbx_strand_id
1 'polypeptide(L)'
;MALTFLSRRVAARSLPTSSTSTSVRAFSTPVNDAFSPVSPTSPPPPSFTGTEQTSDALRRAVEATGPRYDWTKDEIRELYNTPLMELAFQSGTLHRRFHRPSAIQMCTLMNIKTGGCSEDCSYCAQSSRYNTGLKAGKMSSVDSVLDAARIAKSNGSTRFCMGAAWRDMRGRKTSLKNVKAMVQGIREMDMEVCVTLGMIDDKQAEDLAGAGLTAYNHNLDTSREHYPSVITTRTYDERLQTLSHVRNAGINVCSGGILGLGEKADDHVGLLHTVSTLPAHPESFPVNALVPIKGTPLGDKTEEGKRPIPFDAILRTIATARLVMPATIIRIAAGRTTMSEAEQILCFSAGANAVFTGEKMLTTEAVGWDDDKQMFHKYGLVPMKSFERGGLREGSWTAVKHAAMAEADAAKQPAATSA
;
A
#
# COMPACT_ATOMS: atom_id res chain seq x y z
N MET A 1 1.32 5.33 -67.02
CA MET A 1 0.47 4.41 -67.80
C MET A 1 0.13 3.23 -66.91
N ALA A 2 -1.08 2.73 -66.73
CA ALA A 2 -2.46 3.14 -67.00
C ALA A 2 -3.30 2.03 -66.29
N LEU A 3 -3.99 2.35 -65.20
CA LEU A 3 -5.45 2.24 -65.04
C LEU A 3 -6.26 1.78 -66.28
N THR A 4 -7.01 0.69 -66.11
CA THR A 4 -8.17 0.26 -66.91
C THR A 4 -9.03 -0.63 -65.98
N PHE A 5 -10.08 -0.15 -65.31
CA PHE A 5 -11.44 0.14 -65.78
C PHE A 5 -12.02 -0.88 -66.75
N LEU A 6 -13.00 -1.65 -66.27
CA LEU A 6 -14.03 -2.26 -67.10
C LEU A 6 -15.41 -1.98 -66.51
N SER A 7 -16.16 -1.25 -67.32
CA SER A 7 -17.49 -0.69 -67.13
C SER A 7 -18.55 -1.68 -67.62
N ARG A 8 -19.70 -1.75 -66.95
CA ARG A 8 -20.96 -2.08 -67.64
C ARG A 8 -22.08 -1.16 -67.16
N ARG A 9 -22.60 -0.39 -68.12
CA ARG A 9 -23.77 0.48 -68.05
C ARG A 9 -25.07 -0.35 -68.06
N VAL A 10 -25.99 -0.05 -67.14
CA VAL A 10 -27.30 0.64 -67.30
C VAL A 10 -28.32 -0.05 -68.21
N ALA A 11 -29.47 -0.39 -67.62
CA ALA A 11 -30.78 -0.29 -68.26
C ALA A 11 -31.79 0.33 -67.27
N ALA A 12 -32.47 1.38 -67.71
CA ALA A 12 -33.42 2.17 -66.95
C ALA A 12 -34.80 1.51 -66.90
N ARG A 13 -35.56 1.76 -65.83
CA ARG A 13 -37.03 1.84 -65.87
C ARG A 13 -37.55 2.78 -64.78
N SER A 14 -38.59 3.49 -65.18
CA SER A 14 -39.17 4.74 -64.66
C SER A 14 -40.10 4.58 -63.45
N LEU A 15 -40.27 5.72 -62.75
CA LEU A 15 -41.11 6.01 -61.58
C LEU A 15 -42.60 5.63 -61.73
N PRO A 16 -43.34 5.54 -60.61
CA PRO A 16 -44.20 6.69 -60.26
C PRO A 16 -44.17 7.12 -58.77
N THR A 17 -44.64 8.35 -58.62
CA THR A 17 -44.91 9.23 -57.47
C THR A 17 -45.69 8.62 -56.28
N SER A 18 -45.37 9.02 -55.04
CA SER A 18 -46.14 10.05 -54.29
C SER A 18 -45.91 10.05 -52.76
N SER A 19 -46.03 11.26 -52.21
CA SER A 19 -46.40 11.64 -50.83
C SER A 19 -45.35 11.55 -49.71
N THR A 20 -45.03 12.74 -49.22
CA THR A 20 -44.37 13.07 -47.95
C THR A 20 -45.26 12.73 -46.75
N SER A 21 -44.69 12.03 -45.76
CA SER A 21 -45.23 11.99 -44.40
C SER A 21 -44.09 12.01 -43.38
N THR A 22 -43.96 13.14 -42.70
CA THR A 22 -43.20 13.35 -41.47
C THR A 22 -43.80 12.49 -40.36
N SER A 23 -43.08 11.46 -39.90
CA SER A 23 -43.43 10.73 -38.68
C SER A 23 -42.47 11.10 -37.56
N VAL A 24 -43.01 11.84 -36.60
CA VAL A 24 -42.43 12.14 -35.30
C VAL A 24 -42.35 10.84 -34.51
N ARG A 25 -41.14 10.40 -34.11
CA ARG A 25 -40.99 9.28 -33.17
C ARG A 25 -41.48 9.72 -31.79
N ALA A 26 -42.57 9.12 -31.34
CA ALA A 26 -43.11 9.29 -29.99
C ALA A 26 -42.14 8.72 -28.94
N PHE A 27 -41.99 9.46 -27.84
CA PHE A 27 -41.31 9.02 -26.64
C PHE A 27 -41.93 7.73 -26.10
N SER A 28 -41.09 6.75 -25.74
CA SER A 28 -41.50 5.53 -25.04
C SER A 28 -41.83 5.86 -23.58
N THR A 29 -43.07 5.63 -23.19
CA THR A 29 -43.60 5.68 -21.83
C THR A 29 -42.93 4.61 -20.94
N PRO A 30 -42.76 4.82 -19.61
CA PRO A 30 -42.33 3.76 -18.72
C PRO A 30 -43.46 2.71 -18.62
N VAL A 31 -43.13 1.44 -18.86
CA VAL A 31 -44.04 0.33 -18.59
C VAL A 31 -44.11 0.16 -17.07
N ASN A 32 -45.32 0.31 -16.55
CA ASN A 32 -45.66 0.03 -15.17
C ASN A 32 -45.79 -1.50 -15.04
N ASP A 33 -44.73 -2.18 -14.59
CA ASP A 33 -44.76 -3.63 -14.38
C ASP A 33 -45.58 -3.94 -13.12
N ALA A 34 -46.86 -4.21 -13.35
CA ALA A 34 -47.73 -4.84 -12.36
C ALA A 34 -47.28 -6.28 -12.12
N PHE A 35 -46.78 -6.52 -10.92
CA PHE A 35 -46.60 -7.78 -10.21
C PHE A 35 -47.18 -9.05 -10.89
N SER A 36 -46.29 -9.97 -11.28
CA SER A 36 -46.62 -11.40 -11.39
C SER A 36 -46.43 -12.07 -10.02
N PRO A 37 -47.37 -12.90 -9.53
CA PRO A 37 -47.20 -13.60 -8.27
C PRO A 37 -46.30 -14.83 -8.50
N VAL A 38 -45.00 -14.68 -8.24
CA VAL A 38 -44.11 -15.83 -8.07
C VAL A 38 -44.31 -16.33 -6.64
N SER A 39 -44.85 -17.53 -6.47
CA SER A 39 -44.93 -18.20 -5.17
C SER A 39 -43.51 -18.36 -4.58
N PRO A 40 -43.19 -17.79 -3.42
CA PRO A 40 -41.86 -17.93 -2.83
C PRO A 40 -41.82 -19.19 -1.96
N THR A 41 -41.22 -20.27 -2.48
CA THR A 41 -40.69 -21.37 -1.65
C THR A 41 -39.17 -21.29 -1.57
N SER A 42 -38.64 -20.07 -1.43
CA SER A 42 -37.28 -19.86 -0.97
C SER A 42 -37.30 -19.80 0.56
N PRO A 43 -36.40 -20.53 1.27
CA PRO A 43 -36.24 -20.31 2.70
C PRO A 43 -35.96 -18.82 2.93
N PRO A 44 -36.51 -18.22 4.01
CA PRO A 44 -36.27 -16.82 4.28
C PRO A 44 -34.75 -16.57 4.30
N PRO A 45 -34.26 -15.47 3.70
CA PRO A 45 -32.89 -15.05 3.93
C PRO A 45 -32.67 -14.99 5.44
N PRO A 46 -31.46 -15.33 5.94
CA PRO A 46 -31.19 -15.29 7.37
C PRO A 46 -31.67 -13.95 7.91
N SER A 47 -32.59 -14.01 8.87
CA SER A 47 -33.11 -12.83 9.53
C SER A 47 -31.92 -12.12 10.16
N PHE A 48 -31.57 -10.95 9.63
CA PHE A 48 -30.68 -10.00 10.29
C PHE A 48 -31.40 -9.48 11.54
N THR A 49 -31.42 -10.29 12.59
CA THR A 49 -31.76 -9.89 13.95
C THR A 49 -30.53 -9.20 14.51
N GLY A 50 -30.34 -7.94 14.14
CA GLY A 50 -29.20 -7.16 14.56
C GLY A 50 -29.50 -5.69 14.46
N THR A 51 -30.25 -5.17 15.43
CA THR A 51 -29.95 -3.84 15.96
C THR A 51 -28.57 -3.90 16.62
N GLU A 52 -27.51 -4.11 15.85
CA GLU A 52 -26.15 -4.04 16.36
C GLU A 52 -25.85 -2.57 16.61
N GLN A 53 -25.85 -2.20 17.89
CA GLN A 53 -25.26 -0.95 18.30
C GLN A 53 -23.84 -0.90 17.73
N THR A 54 -23.55 0.11 16.92
CA THR A 54 -22.20 0.35 16.42
C THR A 54 -21.24 0.31 17.60
N SER A 55 -20.23 -0.55 17.49
CA SER A 55 -19.28 -0.80 18.55
C SER A 55 -18.62 0.52 19.01
N ASP A 56 -18.34 0.67 20.31
CA ASP A 56 -17.81 1.94 20.82
C ASP A 56 -16.41 2.22 20.25
N ALA A 57 -15.61 1.18 19.98
CA ALA A 57 -14.32 1.35 19.29
C ALA A 57 -14.52 1.88 17.86
N LEU A 58 -15.50 1.36 17.11
CA LEU A 58 -15.79 1.80 15.74
C LEU A 58 -16.26 3.25 15.71
N ARG A 59 -17.20 3.61 16.58
CA ARG A 59 -17.71 4.99 16.68
C ARG A 59 -16.56 5.96 16.98
N ARG A 60 -15.74 5.66 18.00
CA ARG A 60 -14.57 6.50 18.36
C ARG A 60 -13.54 6.59 17.23
N ALA A 61 -13.28 5.50 16.51
CA ALA A 61 -12.37 5.50 15.36
C ALA A 61 -12.87 6.40 14.22
N VAL A 62 -14.16 6.30 13.89
CA VAL A 62 -14.79 7.07 12.80
C VAL A 62 -14.92 8.54 13.12
N GLU A 63 -15.11 8.89 14.38
CA GLU A 63 -15.23 10.28 14.86
C GLU A 63 -13.86 10.96 15.07
N ALA A 64 -12.75 10.23 14.89
CA ALA A 64 -11.41 10.75 15.16
C ALA A 64 -11.09 12.04 14.36
N THR A 65 -10.64 13.06 15.07
CA THR A 65 -10.16 14.34 14.51
C THR A 65 -8.63 14.41 14.47
N GLY A 66 -7.94 13.43 15.04
CA GLY A 66 -6.49 13.28 15.05
C GLY A 66 -6.06 11.83 15.35
N PRO A 67 -4.77 11.50 15.20
CA PRO A 67 -4.24 10.18 15.56
C PRO A 67 -4.20 9.99 17.09
N ARG A 68 -4.40 8.73 17.53
CA ARG A 68 -4.15 8.25 18.91
C ARG A 68 -3.21 7.03 18.86
N TYR A 69 -2.49 6.75 19.95
CA TYR A 69 -1.42 5.74 19.99
C TYR A 69 -1.60 4.68 21.09
N ASP A 70 -2.70 4.75 21.83
CA ASP A 70 -3.04 3.91 22.98
C ASP A 70 -4.09 2.84 22.59
N TRP A 71 -4.09 2.41 21.32
CA TRP A 71 -4.96 1.34 20.86
C TRP A 71 -4.68 0.04 21.61
N THR A 72 -5.72 -0.59 22.14
CA THR A 72 -5.62 -1.95 22.69
C THR A 72 -5.81 -3.00 21.60
N LYS A 73 -5.25 -4.20 21.79
CA LYS A 73 -5.51 -5.34 20.87
C LYS A 73 -7.01 -5.65 20.77
N ASP A 74 -7.76 -5.48 21.86
CA ASP A 74 -9.20 -5.76 21.91
C ASP A 74 -10.01 -4.75 21.10
N GLU A 75 -9.71 -3.45 21.21
CA GLU A 75 -10.32 -2.41 20.36
C GLU A 75 -10.05 -2.69 18.87
N ILE A 76 -8.80 -3.04 18.51
CA ILE A 76 -8.47 -3.35 17.11
C ILE A 76 -9.17 -4.62 16.65
N ARG A 77 -9.30 -5.64 17.51
CA ARG A 77 -10.05 -6.87 17.18
C ARG A 77 -11.54 -6.59 16.96
N GLU A 78 -12.13 -5.71 17.76
CA GLU A 78 -13.51 -5.25 17.60
C GLU A 78 -13.71 -4.56 16.24
N LEU A 79 -12.82 -3.62 15.89
CA LEU A 79 -12.80 -2.99 14.56
C LEU A 79 -12.63 -4.03 13.44
N TYR A 80 -11.62 -4.89 13.58
CA TYR A 80 -11.27 -5.89 12.57
C TYR A 80 -12.43 -6.85 12.33
N ASN A 81 -13.25 -7.18 13.33
CA ASN A 81 -14.39 -8.08 13.22
C ASN A 81 -15.71 -7.42 12.80
N THR A 82 -15.74 -6.09 12.64
CA THR A 82 -16.90 -5.36 12.10
C THR A 82 -17.33 -5.97 10.76
N PRO A 83 -18.65 -6.07 10.45
CA PRO A 83 -19.11 -6.53 9.15
C PRO A 83 -18.39 -5.82 8.00
N LEU A 84 -17.85 -6.57 7.04
CA LEU A 84 -16.81 -6.06 6.12
C LEU A 84 -17.25 -4.81 5.34
N MET A 85 -18.50 -4.77 4.90
CA MET A 85 -19.04 -3.62 4.15
C MET A 85 -19.16 -2.37 5.03
N GLU A 86 -19.57 -2.56 6.28
CA GLU A 86 -19.63 -1.47 7.27
C GLU A 86 -18.21 -0.97 7.59
N LEU A 87 -17.28 -1.89 7.84
CA LEU A 87 -15.87 -1.58 8.09
C LEU A 87 -15.26 -0.77 6.93
N ALA A 88 -15.46 -1.20 5.68
CA ALA A 88 -14.95 -0.52 4.50
C ALA A 88 -15.59 0.86 4.30
N PHE A 89 -16.90 0.98 4.51
CA PHE A 89 -17.63 2.24 4.40
C PHE A 89 -17.16 3.27 5.43
N GLN A 90 -17.07 2.86 6.70
CA GLN A 90 -16.63 3.70 7.80
C GLN A 90 -15.18 4.15 7.64
N SER A 91 -14.31 3.22 7.23
CA SER A 91 -12.93 3.52 6.89
C SER A 91 -12.81 4.54 5.73
N GLY A 92 -13.61 4.37 4.68
CA GLY A 92 -13.65 5.32 3.56
C GLY A 92 -14.15 6.71 3.96
N THR A 93 -15.07 6.77 4.93
CA THR A 93 -15.55 8.03 5.52
C THR A 93 -14.44 8.73 6.28
N LEU A 94 -13.72 8.02 7.15
CA LEU A 94 -12.57 8.57 7.87
C LEU A 94 -11.46 9.03 6.91
N HIS A 95 -11.16 8.24 5.88
CA HIS A 95 -10.15 8.57 4.88
C HIS A 95 -10.34 9.96 4.26
N ARG A 96 -11.59 10.34 3.94
CA ARG A 96 -11.94 11.65 3.36
C ARG A 96 -11.69 12.83 4.28
N ARG A 97 -11.65 12.60 5.60
CA ARG A 97 -11.33 13.64 6.59
C ARG A 97 -9.83 13.93 6.64
N PHE A 98 -8.99 12.92 6.46
CA PHE A 98 -7.54 13.04 6.61
C PHE A 98 -6.79 13.20 5.28
N HIS A 99 -7.36 12.71 4.19
CA HIS A 99 -6.72 12.65 2.89
C HIS A 99 -7.66 13.14 1.79
N ARG A 100 -7.05 13.64 0.70
CA ARG A 100 -7.76 13.85 -0.55
C ARG A 100 -8.11 12.48 -1.16
N PRO A 101 -9.40 12.11 -1.26
CA PRO A 101 -9.80 10.74 -1.61
C PRO A 101 -9.45 10.35 -3.05
N SER A 102 -9.28 11.33 -3.95
CA SER A 102 -8.88 11.07 -5.34
C SER A 102 -7.36 10.97 -5.52
N ALA A 103 -6.55 11.35 -4.53
CA ALA A 103 -5.10 11.41 -4.68
C ALA A 103 -4.45 10.07 -4.28
N ILE A 104 -3.77 9.43 -5.24
CA ILE A 104 -3.03 8.18 -5.02
C ILE A 104 -1.54 8.43 -5.18
N GLN A 105 -0.74 8.07 -4.17
CA GLN A 105 0.71 8.16 -4.25
C GLN A 105 1.27 7.06 -5.15
N MET A 106 1.98 7.48 -6.20
CA MET A 106 2.64 6.58 -7.15
C MET A 106 4.12 6.44 -6.80
N CYS A 107 4.54 5.23 -6.46
CA CYS A 107 5.93 4.91 -6.16
C CYS A 107 6.51 3.95 -7.19
N THR A 108 7.74 4.20 -7.65
CA THR A 108 8.50 3.19 -8.41
C THR A 108 9.62 2.64 -7.54
N LEU A 109 9.87 1.33 -7.63
CA LEU A 109 10.88 0.63 -6.84
C LEU A 109 11.90 -0.02 -7.76
N MET A 110 13.19 0.23 -7.51
CA MET A 110 14.28 -0.45 -8.19
C MET A 110 15.04 -1.37 -7.22
N ASN A 111 15.32 -2.59 -7.67
CA ASN A 111 16.23 -3.49 -6.97
C ASN A 111 17.68 -3.08 -7.29
N ILE A 112 18.31 -2.30 -6.41
CA ILE A 112 19.66 -1.79 -6.62
C ILE A 112 20.73 -2.82 -6.28
N LYS A 113 20.40 -3.90 -5.57
CA LYS A 113 21.29 -5.05 -5.33
C LYS A 113 20.44 -6.31 -5.19
N THR A 114 20.51 -7.19 -6.18
CA THR A 114 19.69 -8.40 -6.27
C THR A 114 20.37 -9.65 -5.68
N GLY A 115 19.60 -10.46 -4.95
CA GLY A 115 19.99 -11.81 -4.53
C GLY A 115 21.12 -11.86 -3.49
N GLY A 116 21.53 -13.05 -3.05
CA GLY A 116 22.63 -13.22 -2.09
C GLY A 116 22.37 -12.60 -0.72
N CYS A 117 21.12 -12.62 -0.25
CA CYS A 117 20.75 -12.19 1.09
C CYS A 117 20.93 -13.36 2.07
N SER A 118 21.58 -13.13 3.22
CA SER A 118 21.84 -14.16 4.24
C SER A 118 20.60 -14.58 5.04
N GLU A 119 19.56 -13.76 5.00
CA GLU A 119 18.31 -13.97 5.72
C GLU A 119 17.52 -15.16 5.17
N ASP A 120 16.68 -15.75 6.01
CA ASP A 120 15.89 -16.95 5.74
C ASP A 120 14.38 -16.67 5.64
N CYS A 121 13.98 -15.50 5.12
CA CYS A 121 12.57 -15.19 4.98
C CYS A 121 11.89 -16.21 4.06
N SER A 122 10.97 -17.02 4.60
CA SER A 122 10.35 -18.16 3.90
C SER A 122 9.56 -17.81 2.63
N TYR A 123 9.29 -16.53 2.40
CA TYR A 123 8.63 -15.98 1.20
C TYR A 123 9.58 -15.34 0.18
N CYS A 124 10.85 -15.11 0.51
CA CYS A 124 11.70 -14.20 -0.25
C CYS A 124 12.58 -14.91 -1.28
N ALA A 125 12.40 -14.56 -2.56
CA ALA A 125 13.23 -15.10 -3.66
C ALA A 125 14.71 -14.74 -3.58
N GLN A 126 15.07 -13.72 -2.81
CA GLN A 126 16.43 -13.18 -2.74
C GLN A 126 17.29 -13.84 -1.64
N SER A 127 16.69 -14.68 -0.82
CA SER A 127 17.41 -15.46 0.20
C SER A 127 18.37 -16.45 -0.46
N SER A 128 19.61 -16.49 0.00
CA SER A 128 20.58 -17.50 -0.41
C SER A 128 20.33 -18.86 0.23
N ARG A 129 19.31 -19.00 1.09
CA ARG A 129 18.90 -20.27 1.69
C ARG A 129 18.06 -21.14 0.76
N TYR A 130 17.52 -20.55 -0.31
CA TYR A 130 16.52 -21.17 -1.18
C TYR A 130 16.97 -21.14 -2.64
N ASN A 131 16.54 -22.15 -3.41
CA ASN A 131 16.85 -22.24 -4.82
C ASN A 131 15.68 -21.74 -5.67
N THR A 132 15.62 -20.43 -5.89
CA THR A 132 14.55 -19.78 -6.67
C THR A 132 14.91 -19.54 -8.13
N GLY A 133 16.12 -19.94 -8.55
CA GLY A 133 16.68 -19.60 -9.86
C GLY A 133 17.15 -18.14 -9.99
N LEU A 134 16.98 -17.31 -8.95
CA LEU A 134 17.44 -15.92 -8.96
C LEU A 134 18.96 -15.84 -8.89
N LYS A 135 19.59 -15.18 -9.87
CA LYS A 135 21.04 -14.94 -9.90
C LYS A 135 21.40 -13.68 -9.09
N ALA A 136 22.37 -13.81 -8.20
CA ALA A 136 22.89 -12.66 -7.45
C ALA A 136 23.64 -11.70 -8.38
N GLY A 137 23.38 -10.40 -8.21
CA GLY A 137 23.98 -9.32 -8.99
C GLY A 137 24.85 -8.41 -8.15
N LYS A 138 25.73 -7.65 -8.81
CA LYS A 138 26.41 -6.51 -8.19
C LYS A 138 25.41 -5.38 -7.96
N MET A 139 25.74 -4.48 -7.05
CA MET A 139 24.96 -3.27 -6.85
C MET A 139 25.01 -2.39 -8.10
N SER A 140 23.87 -1.81 -8.50
CA SER A 140 23.76 -0.88 -9.61
C SER A 140 24.63 0.36 -9.41
N SER A 141 25.11 0.94 -10.50
CA SER A 141 25.83 2.22 -10.46
C SER A 141 24.88 3.36 -10.09
N VAL A 142 25.44 4.47 -9.60
CA VAL A 142 24.66 5.68 -9.28
C VAL A 142 23.92 6.16 -10.54
N ASP A 143 24.62 6.27 -11.67
CA ASP A 143 24.02 6.75 -12.92
C ASP A 143 22.84 5.91 -13.39
N SER A 144 22.96 4.58 -13.33
CA SER A 144 21.87 3.67 -13.70
C SER A 144 20.63 3.86 -12.83
N VAL A 145 20.81 4.14 -11.54
CA VAL A 145 19.71 4.42 -10.62
C VAL A 145 19.08 5.79 -10.90
N LEU A 146 19.89 6.81 -11.20
CA LEU A 146 19.39 8.13 -11.56
C LEU A 146 18.63 8.12 -12.89
N ASP A 147 19.07 7.34 -13.88
CA ASP A 147 18.34 7.16 -15.13
C ASP A 147 16.98 6.50 -14.91
N ALA A 148 16.92 5.43 -14.11
CA ALA A 148 15.66 4.80 -13.74
C ALA A 148 14.73 5.76 -12.98
N ALA A 149 15.28 6.61 -12.10
CA ALA A 149 14.50 7.62 -11.39
C ALA A 149 13.92 8.69 -12.33
N ARG A 150 14.68 9.14 -13.35
CA ARG A 150 14.17 10.06 -14.38
C ARG A 150 13.02 9.46 -15.16
N ILE A 151 13.11 8.18 -15.53
CA ILE A 151 12.04 7.44 -16.23
C ILE A 151 10.80 7.30 -15.33
N ALA A 152 10.98 6.98 -14.05
CA ALA A 152 9.88 6.90 -13.10
C ALA A 152 9.18 8.26 -12.93
N LYS A 153 9.95 9.35 -12.82
CA LYS A 153 9.43 10.72 -12.71
C LYS A 153 8.63 11.13 -13.94
N SER A 154 9.16 10.87 -15.15
CA SER A 154 8.45 11.20 -16.39
C SER A 154 7.14 10.43 -16.55
N ASN A 155 7.02 9.28 -15.89
CA ASN A 155 5.79 8.50 -15.81
C ASN A 155 4.88 8.85 -14.62
N GLY A 156 5.16 9.93 -13.89
CA GLY A 156 4.28 10.46 -12.84
C GLY A 156 4.53 9.89 -11.44
N SER A 157 5.58 9.10 -11.24
CA SER A 157 5.96 8.66 -9.90
C SER A 157 6.47 9.84 -9.08
N THR A 158 6.05 9.92 -7.82
CA THR A 158 6.44 10.99 -6.90
C THR A 158 7.42 10.55 -5.83
N ARG A 159 7.55 9.22 -5.63
CA ARG A 159 8.56 8.62 -4.77
C ARG A 159 9.33 7.53 -5.51
N PHE A 160 10.66 7.60 -5.45
CA PHE A 160 11.54 6.54 -5.95
C PHE A 160 12.12 5.74 -4.79
N CYS A 161 11.91 4.43 -4.82
CA CYS A 161 12.36 3.51 -3.78
C CYS A 161 13.54 2.66 -4.29
N MET A 162 14.53 2.41 -3.45
CA MET A 162 15.68 1.56 -3.77
C MET A 162 15.77 0.41 -2.77
N GLY A 163 15.72 -0.83 -3.25
CA GLY A 163 15.85 -2.02 -2.42
C GLY A 163 17.17 -2.73 -2.62
N ALA A 164 17.78 -3.19 -1.53
CA ALA A 164 18.98 -4.00 -1.56
C ALA A 164 18.79 -5.31 -0.78
N ALA A 165 19.22 -6.42 -1.37
CA ALA A 165 19.18 -7.75 -0.76
C ALA A 165 20.30 -7.93 0.30
N TRP A 166 20.27 -7.13 1.36
CA TRP A 166 21.18 -7.22 2.50
C TRP A 166 20.41 -7.46 3.78
N ARG A 167 21.04 -8.19 4.72
CA ARG A 167 20.60 -8.26 6.11
C ARG A 167 20.70 -6.90 6.79
N ASP A 168 21.87 -6.30 6.67
CA ASP A 168 22.25 -5.04 7.31
C ASP A 168 23.36 -4.33 6.52
N MET A 169 23.70 -3.14 6.99
CA MET A 169 24.73 -2.28 6.41
C MET A 169 26.11 -2.41 7.07
N ARG A 170 26.33 -3.39 7.96
CA ARG A 170 27.62 -3.58 8.64
C ARG A 170 28.72 -3.91 7.64
N GLY A 171 29.82 -3.17 7.72
CA GLY A 171 30.95 -3.29 6.80
C GLY A 171 30.69 -2.75 5.39
N ARG A 172 29.57 -2.07 5.12
CA ARG A 172 29.18 -1.61 3.75
C ARG A 172 29.45 -0.14 3.50
N LYS A 173 30.61 0.37 3.93
CA LYS A 173 30.95 1.80 3.83
C LYS A 173 30.88 2.33 2.39
N THR A 174 31.44 1.60 1.43
CA THR A 174 31.40 1.98 0.00
C THR A 174 29.99 1.95 -0.56
N SER A 175 29.19 0.94 -0.22
CA SER A 175 27.79 0.88 -0.65
C SER A 175 26.96 2.00 -0.06
N LEU A 176 27.14 2.31 1.23
CA LEU A 176 26.47 3.44 1.88
C LEU A 176 26.82 4.76 1.20
N LYS A 177 28.10 4.99 0.86
CA LYS A 177 28.53 6.17 0.09
C LYS A 177 27.78 6.29 -1.24
N ASN A 178 27.68 5.19 -1.98
CA ASN A 178 26.98 5.18 -3.27
C ASN A 178 25.47 5.40 -3.10
N VAL A 179 24.84 4.78 -2.09
CA VAL A 179 23.41 5.01 -1.79
C VAL A 179 23.16 6.46 -1.42
N LYS A 180 24.04 7.11 -0.64
CA LYS A 180 23.92 8.54 -0.33
C LYS A 180 23.97 9.39 -1.61
N ALA A 181 24.86 9.07 -2.55
CA ALA A 181 24.92 9.76 -3.83
C ALA A 181 23.65 9.54 -4.68
N MET A 182 23.08 8.33 -4.68
CA MET A 182 21.79 8.04 -5.33
C MET A 182 20.66 8.87 -4.70
N VAL A 183 20.61 8.91 -3.35
CA VAL A 183 19.63 9.70 -2.58
C VAL A 183 19.73 11.16 -2.97
N GLN A 184 20.93 11.76 -2.94
CA GLN A 184 21.15 13.16 -3.30
C GLN A 184 20.69 13.46 -4.73
N GLY A 185 21.09 12.64 -5.71
CA GLY A 185 20.70 12.84 -7.10
C GLY A 185 19.18 12.74 -7.33
N ILE A 186 18.48 11.84 -6.63
CA ILE A 186 17.02 11.73 -6.71
C ILE A 186 16.34 12.93 -6.04
N ARG A 187 16.90 13.43 -4.92
CA ARG A 187 16.39 14.63 -4.24
C ARG A 187 16.46 15.87 -5.11
N GLU A 188 17.52 16.02 -5.89
CA GLU A 188 17.67 17.10 -6.88
C GLU A 188 16.60 17.04 -7.99
N MET A 189 15.97 15.88 -8.19
CA MET A 189 14.84 15.72 -9.10
C MET A 189 13.49 16.08 -8.45
N ASP A 190 13.45 16.68 -7.27
CA ASP A 190 12.19 17.02 -6.56
C ASP A 190 11.27 15.80 -6.33
N MET A 191 11.88 14.65 -6.09
CA MET A 191 11.19 13.41 -5.75
C MET A 191 11.37 13.08 -4.27
N GLU A 192 10.38 12.41 -3.70
CA GLU A 192 10.63 11.64 -2.49
C GLU A 192 11.55 10.46 -2.81
N VAL A 193 12.41 10.11 -1.86
CA VAL A 193 13.36 9.01 -2.00
C VAL A 193 13.31 8.10 -0.77
N CYS A 194 13.17 6.81 -1.04
CA CYS A 194 13.06 5.77 -0.02
C CYS A 194 14.10 4.67 -0.25
N VAL A 195 14.60 4.06 0.82
CA VAL A 195 15.47 2.90 0.73
C VAL A 195 15.00 1.77 1.64
N THR A 196 15.35 0.53 1.29
CA THR A 196 15.28 -0.63 2.18
C THR A 196 16.60 -1.39 2.10
N LEU A 197 17.46 -1.20 3.09
CA LEU A 197 18.84 -1.72 3.11
C LEU A 197 19.06 -2.76 4.24
N GLY A 198 17.97 -3.23 4.86
CA GLY A 198 18.02 -4.11 6.03
C GLY A 198 18.06 -3.32 7.35
N MET A 199 18.71 -3.87 8.36
CA MET A 199 18.95 -3.23 9.66
C MET A 199 20.06 -2.18 9.55
N ILE A 200 19.86 -1.04 10.20
CA ILE A 200 20.83 0.07 10.27
C ILE A 200 20.98 0.56 11.71
N ASP A 201 22.13 1.13 12.02
CA ASP A 201 22.39 1.82 13.30
C ASP A 201 22.06 3.32 13.22
N ASP A 202 22.13 4.02 14.37
CA ASP A 202 21.87 5.47 14.45
C ASP A 202 22.76 6.26 13.50
N LYS A 203 24.06 5.92 13.40
CA LYS A 203 25.01 6.66 12.57
C LYS A 203 24.67 6.55 11.09
N GLN A 204 24.29 5.36 10.65
CA GLN A 204 23.84 5.10 9.28
C GLN A 204 22.52 5.81 8.97
N ALA A 205 21.60 5.86 9.94
CA ALA A 205 20.35 6.60 9.81
C ALA A 205 20.61 8.11 9.66
N GLU A 206 21.46 8.69 10.51
CA GLU A 206 21.90 10.10 10.40
C GLU A 206 22.59 10.39 9.06
N ASP A 207 23.46 9.50 8.60
CA ASP A 207 24.18 9.65 7.34
C ASP A 207 23.22 9.65 6.13
N LEU A 208 22.15 8.85 6.18
CA LEU A 208 21.09 8.83 5.18
C LEU A 208 20.19 10.07 5.27
N ALA A 209 19.84 10.50 6.49
CA ALA A 209 19.06 11.71 6.72
C ALA A 209 19.80 12.95 6.17
N GLY A 210 21.10 13.06 6.46
CA GLY A 210 21.95 14.14 5.94
C GLY A 210 22.15 14.11 4.43
N ALA A 211 21.96 12.96 3.77
CA ALA A 211 21.91 12.87 2.31
C ALA A 211 20.56 13.31 1.72
N GLY A 212 19.54 13.50 2.56
CA GLY A 212 18.19 13.90 2.17
C GLY A 212 17.21 12.73 2.04
N LEU A 213 17.48 11.56 2.63
CA LEU A 213 16.56 10.44 2.58
C LEU A 213 15.20 10.80 3.19
N THR A 214 14.11 10.60 2.44
CA THR A 214 12.77 10.99 2.90
C THR A 214 12.08 9.90 3.70
N ALA A 215 12.27 8.62 3.34
CA ALA A 215 11.66 7.49 4.02
C ALA A 215 12.60 6.29 4.06
N TYR A 216 12.45 5.45 5.09
CA TYR A 216 13.15 4.17 5.19
C TYR A 216 12.12 3.05 5.35
N ASN A 217 12.17 2.07 4.44
CA ASN A 217 11.30 0.93 4.50
C ASN A 217 11.92 -0.18 5.35
N HIS A 218 11.19 -0.59 6.39
CA HIS A 218 11.58 -1.68 7.26
C HIS A 218 10.33 -2.32 7.89
N ASN A 219 9.73 -3.26 7.17
CA ASN A 219 8.47 -3.92 7.57
C ASN A 219 8.58 -4.64 8.92
N LEU A 220 7.46 -5.07 9.48
CA LEU A 220 7.41 -6.07 10.56
C LEU A 220 6.93 -7.44 10.05
N ASP A 221 6.46 -7.48 8.80
CA ASP A 221 5.99 -8.64 8.03
C ASP A 221 4.69 -9.26 8.58
N THR A 222 4.63 -9.58 9.86
CA THR A 222 3.46 -10.20 10.53
C THR A 222 3.42 -9.82 12.03
N SER A 223 2.59 -10.48 12.83
CA SER A 223 2.56 -10.34 14.29
C SER A 223 3.88 -10.78 14.92
N ARG A 224 4.14 -10.33 16.15
CA ARG A 224 5.32 -10.78 16.92
C ARG A 224 5.26 -12.28 17.18
N GLU A 225 4.06 -12.80 17.41
CA GLU A 225 3.77 -14.18 17.77
C GLU A 225 3.98 -15.13 16.58
N HIS A 226 3.66 -14.69 15.37
CA HIS A 226 3.83 -15.49 14.14
C HIS A 226 5.21 -15.33 13.51
N TYR A 227 5.93 -14.24 13.78
CA TYR A 227 7.22 -13.93 13.14
C TYR A 227 8.23 -15.10 13.10
N PRO A 228 8.43 -15.88 14.19
CA PRO A 228 9.40 -16.98 14.20
C PRO A 228 9.05 -18.15 13.27
N SER A 229 7.81 -18.27 12.79
CA SER A 229 7.42 -19.30 11.81
C SER A 229 7.88 -18.94 10.39
N VAL A 230 8.16 -17.66 10.14
CA VAL A 230 8.45 -17.09 8.82
C VAL A 230 9.94 -16.77 8.66
N ILE A 231 10.56 -16.20 9.70
CA ILE A 231 11.94 -15.71 9.70
C ILE A 231 12.60 -16.06 11.02
N THR A 232 13.77 -16.71 10.98
CA THR A 232 14.51 -17.09 12.20
C THR A 232 15.87 -16.40 12.33
N THR A 233 16.41 -15.90 11.23
CA THR A 233 17.74 -15.24 11.20
C THR A 233 17.77 -13.87 11.88
N ARG A 234 16.62 -13.28 12.22
CA ARG A 234 16.51 -12.02 12.97
C ARG A 234 15.31 -12.06 13.90
N THR A 235 15.38 -11.28 14.97
CA THR A 235 14.31 -11.10 15.94
C THR A 235 13.35 -9.98 15.52
N TYR A 236 12.16 -9.98 16.10
CA TYR A 236 11.18 -8.91 15.92
C TYR A 236 11.69 -7.58 16.50
N ASP A 237 12.40 -7.63 17.63
CA ASP A 237 12.92 -6.45 18.33
C ASP A 237 14.07 -5.76 17.58
N GLU A 238 14.93 -6.50 16.88
CA GLU A 238 15.93 -5.92 15.97
C GLU A 238 15.27 -4.99 14.92
N ARG A 239 14.05 -5.33 14.48
CA ARG A 239 13.31 -4.52 13.51
C ARG A 239 12.75 -3.26 14.15
N LEU A 240 12.12 -3.39 15.32
CA LEU A 240 11.64 -2.24 16.09
C LEU A 240 12.77 -1.28 16.46
N GLN A 241 13.95 -1.81 16.78
CA GLN A 241 15.14 -1.02 17.02
C GLN A 241 15.57 -0.25 15.77
N THR A 242 15.57 -0.90 14.60
CA THR A 242 15.84 -0.20 13.32
C THR A 242 14.82 0.92 13.07
N LEU A 243 13.53 0.68 13.35
CA LEU A 243 12.50 1.73 13.25
C LEU A 243 12.77 2.90 14.20
N SER A 244 13.27 2.62 15.40
CA SER A 244 13.70 3.65 16.36
C SER A 244 14.84 4.51 15.81
N HIS A 245 15.89 3.88 15.26
CA HIS A 245 17.03 4.59 14.65
C HIS A 245 16.59 5.50 13.50
N VAL A 246 15.76 4.98 12.58
CA VAL A 246 15.17 5.75 11.46
C VAL A 246 14.40 6.96 11.96
N ARG A 247 13.53 6.77 12.95
CA ARG A 247 12.69 7.83 13.51
C ARG A 247 13.53 8.90 14.22
N ASN A 248 14.52 8.47 15.01
CA ASN A 248 15.43 9.37 15.74
C ASN A 248 16.24 10.25 14.80
N ALA A 249 16.62 9.74 13.62
CA ALA A 249 17.28 10.50 12.57
C ALA A 249 16.35 11.46 11.81
N GLY A 250 15.04 11.49 12.11
CA GLY A 250 14.06 12.34 11.46
C GLY A 250 13.60 11.84 10.08
N ILE A 251 13.90 10.58 9.74
CA ILE A 251 13.45 9.95 8.49
C ILE A 251 12.05 9.37 8.70
N ASN A 252 11.18 9.48 7.68
CA ASN A 252 9.86 8.88 7.75
C ASN A 252 9.94 7.35 7.77
N VAL A 253 9.18 6.71 8.66
CA VAL A 253 9.08 5.26 8.72
C VAL A 253 8.09 4.74 7.68
N CYS A 254 8.52 3.79 6.85
CA CYS A 254 7.64 2.97 6.02
C CYS A 254 7.68 1.53 6.57
N SER A 255 6.63 1.09 7.24
CA SER A 255 6.61 -0.24 7.88
C SER A 255 5.22 -0.84 7.79
N GLY A 256 5.13 -2.07 7.29
CA GLY A 256 3.89 -2.83 7.20
C GLY A 256 4.13 -4.33 7.20
N GLY A 257 3.30 -5.08 6.48
CA GLY A 257 3.29 -6.54 6.53
C GLY A 257 2.98 -7.24 5.20
N ILE A 258 2.97 -8.56 5.26
CA ILE A 258 2.61 -9.46 4.16
C ILE A 258 1.49 -10.37 4.66
N LEU A 259 0.39 -10.40 3.91
CA LEU A 259 -0.76 -11.27 4.15
C LEU A 259 -0.63 -12.56 3.33
N GLY A 260 -0.99 -13.70 3.91
CA GLY A 260 -0.91 -15.03 3.30
C GLY A 260 0.37 -15.80 3.59
N LEU A 261 1.10 -15.47 4.66
CA LEU A 261 2.26 -16.20 5.18
C LEU A 261 1.89 -17.47 5.97
N GLY A 262 0.61 -17.70 6.21
CA GLY A 262 0.10 -18.76 7.11
C GLY A 262 -0.38 -18.23 8.47
N GLU A 263 -0.40 -16.91 8.61
CA GLU A 263 -0.90 -16.17 9.75
C GLU A 263 -2.44 -16.23 9.84
N LYS A 264 -2.96 -15.95 11.03
CA LYS A 264 -4.40 -15.90 11.31
C LYS A 264 -4.89 -14.46 11.41
N ALA A 265 -6.21 -14.26 11.45
CA ALA A 265 -6.81 -12.95 11.67
C ALA A 265 -6.26 -12.21 12.91
N ASP A 266 -6.00 -12.95 14.00
CA ASP A 266 -5.43 -12.36 15.22
C ASP A 266 -3.97 -11.87 15.01
N ASP A 267 -3.24 -12.46 14.07
CA ASP A 267 -1.91 -11.99 13.69
C ASP A 267 -1.97 -10.67 12.92
N HIS A 268 -3.02 -10.46 12.11
CA HIS A 268 -3.25 -9.16 11.47
C HIS A 268 -3.53 -8.08 12.53
N VAL A 269 -4.37 -8.41 13.52
CA VAL A 269 -4.62 -7.55 14.69
C VAL A 269 -3.32 -7.25 15.44
N GLY A 270 -2.47 -8.26 15.66
CA GLY A 270 -1.18 -8.10 16.33
C GLY A 270 -0.20 -7.18 15.57
N LEU A 271 -0.13 -7.31 14.24
CA LEU A 271 0.65 -6.40 13.39
C LEU A 271 0.11 -4.96 13.47
N LEU A 272 -1.20 -4.78 13.27
CA LEU A 272 -1.85 -3.48 13.30
C LEU A 272 -1.66 -2.79 14.65
N HIS A 273 -1.87 -3.52 15.75
CA HIS A 273 -1.59 -3.04 17.10
C HIS A 273 -0.15 -2.58 17.25
N THR A 274 0.81 -3.37 16.78
CA THR A 274 2.23 -3.00 16.92
C THR A 274 2.54 -1.70 16.19
N VAL A 275 2.08 -1.53 14.95
CA VAL A 275 2.37 -0.31 14.17
C VAL A 275 1.59 0.92 14.65
N SER A 276 0.37 0.73 15.17
CA SER A 276 -0.47 1.84 15.68
C SER A 276 -0.14 2.25 17.11
N THR A 277 0.73 1.51 17.82
CA THR A 277 1.18 1.84 19.18
C THR A 277 2.68 2.18 19.22
N LEU A 278 3.32 2.35 18.07
CA LEU A 278 4.65 2.96 18.01
C LEU A 278 4.59 4.40 18.54
N PRO A 279 5.73 4.97 19.00
CA PRO A 279 5.76 6.36 19.49
C PRO A 279 5.29 7.42 18.48
N ALA A 280 5.29 7.06 17.20
CA ALA A 280 4.67 7.79 16.11
C ALA A 280 4.26 6.75 15.05
N HIS A 281 3.10 6.95 14.43
CA HIS A 281 2.63 6.06 13.38
C HIS A 281 3.62 6.03 12.20
N PRO A 282 3.72 4.92 11.46
CA PRO A 282 4.45 4.93 10.20
C PRO A 282 3.83 5.97 9.25
N GLU A 283 4.68 6.67 8.51
CA GLU A 283 4.22 7.58 7.45
C GLU A 283 3.53 6.80 6.33
N SER A 284 4.04 5.61 6.04
CA SER A 284 3.48 4.71 5.05
C SER A 284 3.38 3.30 5.62
N PHE A 285 2.20 2.69 5.53
CA PHE A 285 1.90 1.32 5.89
C PHE A 285 1.65 0.48 4.61
N PRO A 286 2.67 -0.23 4.09
CA PRO A 286 2.50 -1.14 2.97
C PRO A 286 1.79 -2.43 3.39
N VAL A 287 0.69 -2.72 2.72
CA VAL A 287 -0.02 -3.99 2.77
C VAL A 287 0.39 -4.80 1.54
N ASN A 288 1.18 -5.84 1.76
CA ASN A 288 1.57 -6.78 0.73
C ASN A 288 0.68 -8.02 0.84
N ALA A 289 0.35 -8.65 -0.29
CA ALA A 289 -0.11 -10.03 -0.31
C ALA A 289 1.05 -10.92 -0.77
N LEU A 290 1.16 -12.12 -0.20
CA LEU A 290 2.18 -13.09 -0.58
C LEU A 290 2.09 -13.35 -2.08
N VAL A 291 3.21 -13.14 -2.76
CA VAL A 291 3.43 -13.62 -4.13
C VAL A 291 4.18 -14.94 -3.99
N PRO A 292 3.55 -16.10 -4.28
CA PRO A 292 4.22 -17.39 -4.20
C PRO A 292 5.35 -17.47 -5.21
N ILE A 293 6.55 -17.84 -4.76
CA ILE A 293 7.72 -17.98 -5.63
C ILE A 293 8.27 -19.39 -5.46
N LYS A 294 8.28 -20.13 -6.57
CA LYS A 294 8.85 -21.48 -6.63
C LYS A 294 10.28 -21.52 -6.07
N GLY A 295 10.56 -22.53 -5.26
CA GLY A 295 11.82 -22.74 -4.55
C GLY A 295 11.88 -22.09 -3.17
N THR A 296 10.93 -21.22 -2.82
CA THR A 296 10.79 -20.71 -1.43
C THR A 296 9.88 -21.64 -0.62
N PRO A 297 10.08 -21.79 0.70
CA PRO A 297 9.24 -22.66 1.52
C PRO A 297 7.74 -22.36 1.47
N LEU A 298 7.36 -21.08 1.37
CA LEU A 298 5.94 -20.70 1.23
C LEU A 298 5.44 -20.81 -0.21
N GLY A 299 6.29 -20.52 -1.19
CA GLY A 299 5.94 -20.69 -2.60
C GLY A 299 5.65 -22.14 -2.96
N ASP A 300 6.49 -23.08 -2.51
CA ASP A 300 6.33 -24.51 -2.82
C ASP A 300 5.15 -25.17 -2.07
N LYS A 301 4.65 -24.54 -1.01
CA LYS A 301 3.43 -24.96 -0.29
C LYS A 301 2.14 -24.38 -0.89
N THR A 302 2.25 -23.40 -1.77
CA THR A 302 1.08 -22.76 -2.38
C THR A 302 0.80 -23.39 -3.72
N GLU A 303 -0.46 -23.77 -3.95
CA GLU A 303 -0.93 -24.25 -5.25
C GLU A 303 -0.73 -23.17 -6.33
N GLU A 304 -0.21 -23.56 -7.49
CA GLU A 304 0.03 -22.64 -8.60
C GLU A 304 -1.26 -21.94 -9.03
N GLY A 305 -1.21 -20.62 -9.21
CA GLY A 305 -2.37 -19.80 -9.60
C GLY A 305 -3.34 -19.47 -8.47
N LYS A 306 -3.16 -20.00 -7.26
CA LYS A 306 -3.99 -19.67 -6.11
C LYS A 306 -3.47 -18.46 -5.35
N ARG A 307 -4.35 -17.52 -5.02
CA ARG A 307 -4.04 -16.43 -4.09
C ARG A 307 -3.93 -16.99 -2.66
N PRO A 308 -2.80 -16.83 -1.95
CA PRO A 308 -2.62 -17.39 -0.60
C PRO A 308 -3.59 -16.84 0.44
N ILE A 309 -4.07 -15.61 0.24
CA ILE A 309 -4.97 -14.90 1.14
C ILE A 309 -6.21 -14.43 0.35
N PRO A 310 -7.44 -14.64 0.84
CA PRO A 310 -8.62 -14.16 0.17
C PRO A 310 -8.71 -12.62 0.23
N PHE A 311 -9.45 -12.04 -0.71
CA PHE A 311 -9.54 -10.59 -0.86
C PHE A 311 -10.15 -9.89 0.36
N ASP A 312 -11.14 -10.50 0.98
CA ASP A 312 -11.85 -9.97 2.14
C ASP A 312 -10.90 -9.71 3.32
N ALA A 313 -9.91 -10.58 3.54
CA ALA A 313 -8.87 -10.37 4.54
C ALA A 313 -7.93 -9.19 4.19
N ILE A 314 -7.63 -8.98 2.91
CA ILE A 314 -6.84 -7.82 2.46
C ILE A 314 -7.63 -6.53 2.70
N LEU A 315 -8.89 -6.48 2.25
CA LEU A 315 -9.76 -5.32 2.40
C LEU A 315 -9.97 -4.99 3.88
N ARG A 316 -10.22 -5.99 4.71
CA ARG A 316 -10.37 -5.86 6.16
C ARG A 316 -9.12 -5.28 6.82
N THR A 317 -7.94 -5.74 6.43
CA THR A 317 -6.67 -5.22 6.94
C THR A 317 -6.45 -3.76 6.54
N ILE A 318 -6.73 -3.40 5.28
CA ILE A 318 -6.62 -2.02 4.77
C ILE A 318 -7.59 -1.09 5.53
N ALA A 319 -8.85 -1.50 5.65
CA ALA A 319 -9.87 -0.69 6.30
C ALA A 319 -9.59 -0.52 7.81
N THR A 320 -9.17 -1.59 8.48
CA THR A 320 -8.77 -1.50 9.90
C THR A 320 -7.54 -0.61 10.06
N ALA A 321 -6.52 -0.75 9.20
CA ALA A 321 -5.32 0.10 9.22
C ALA A 321 -5.66 1.59 9.08
N ARG A 322 -6.62 1.94 8.22
CA ARG A 322 -7.07 3.32 8.03
C ARG A 322 -7.78 3.85 9.27
N LEU A 323 -8.61 3.04 9.92
CA LEU A 323 -9.28 3.43 11.17
C LEU A 323 -8.29 3.68 12.31
N VAL A 324 -7.28 2.83 12.46
CA VAL A 324 -6.32 2.96 13.57
C VAL A 324 -5.21 3.98 13.31
N MET A 325 -4.86 4.22 12.04
CA MET A 325 -3.80 5.14 11.61
C MET A 325 -4.35 6.14 10.56
N PRO A 326 -5.21 7.09 10.96
CA PRO A 326 -5.98 7.91 10.03
C PRO A 326 -5.15 8.80 9.10
N ALA A 327 -3.95 9.23 9.53
CA ALA A 327 -3.06 10.10 8.75
C ALA A 327 -2.01 9.34 7.92
N THR A 328 -1.88 8.02 8.11
CA THR A 328 -0.87 7.19 7.44
C THR A 328 -1.23 6.94 5.98
N ILE A 329 -0.24 6.95 5.08
CA ILE A 329 -0.43 6.49 3.70
C ILE A 329 -0.55 4.96 3.71
N ILE A 330 -1.66 4.41 3.22
CA ILE A 330 -1.86 2.96 3.15
C ILE A 330 -1.63 2.51 1.73
N ARG A 331 -0.63 1.65 1.54
CA ARG A 331 -0.15 1.27 0.21
C ARG A 331 -0.55 -0.15 -0.13
N ILE A 332 -1.22 -0.33 -1.26
CA ILE A 332 -1.35 -1.64 -1.90
C ILE A 332 0.00 -1.91 -2.58
N ALA A 333 0.78 -2.82 -1.99
CA ALA A 333 2.16 -3.06 -2.38
C ALA A 333 2.30 -4.34 -3.22
N ALA A 334 3.12 -5.31 -2.79
CA ALA A 334 3.27 -6.57 -3.53
C ALA A 334 1.97 -7.38 -3.57
N GLY A 335 1.77 -8.16 -4.64
CA GLY A 335 0.56 -8.97 -4.86
C GLY A 335 -0.60 -8.23 -5.53
N ARG A 336 -0.47 -6.92 -5.76
CA ARG A 336 -1.44 -6.09 -6.48
C ARG A 336 -1.81 -6.61 -7.88
N THR A 337 -0.86 -7.20 -8.60
CA THR A 337 -1.09 -7.82 -9.93
C THR A 337 -2.07 -8.98 -9.90
N THR A 338 -2.30 -9.57 -8.72
CA THR A 338 -3.30 -10.63 -8.55
C THR A 338 -4.71 -10.09 -8.32
N MET A 339 -4.86 -8.77 -8.09
CA MET A 339 -6.15 -8.13 -7.84
C MET A 339 -6.80 -7.68 -9.14
N SER A 340 -8.09 -7.99 -9.29
CA SER A 340 -8.93 -7.37 -10.31
C SER A 340 -9.01 -5.86 -10.12
N GLU A 341 -9.38 -5.15 -11.20
CA GLU A 341 -9.60 -3.70 -11.14
C GLU A 341 -10.63 -3.33 -10.06
N ALA A 342 -11.75 -4.06 -9.97
CA ALA A 342 -12.79 -3.80 -8.97
C ALA A 342 -12.29 -3.96 -7.53
N GLU A 343 -11.45 -4.96 -7.26
CA GLU A 343 -10.82 -5.16 -5.96
C GLU A 343 -9.91 -3.98 -5.59
N GLN A 344 -9.10 -3.48 -6.53
CA GLN A 344 -8.23 -2.32 -6.32
C GLN A 344 -9.06 -1.05 -6.01
N ILE A 345 -10.14 -0.81 -6.77
CA ILE A 345 -11.04 0.32 -6.54
C ILE A 345 -11.73 0.23 -5.18
N LEU A 346 -12.13 -0.96 -4.73
CA LEU A 346 -12.73 -1.11 -3.42
C LEU A 346 -11.71 -0.85 -2.30
N CYS A 347 -10.45 -1.27 -2.46
CA CYS A 347 -9.37 -0.93 -1.53
C CYS A 347 -9.12 0.59 -1.48
N PHE A 348 -9.14 1.30 -2.62
CA PHE A 348 -9.02 2.77 -2.63
C PHE A 348 -10.20 3.44 -1.95
N SER A 349 -11.43 2.96 -2.20
CA SER A 349 -12.64 3.46 -1.55
C SER A 349 -12.57 3.29 -0.03
N ALA A 350 -12.05 2.15 0.43
CA ALA A 350 -11.84 1.83 1.84
C ALA A 350 -10.64 2.56 2.48
N GLY A 351 -9.86 3.34 1.72
CA GLY A 351 -8.85 4.24 2.27
C GLY A 351 -7.38 3.86 2.00
N ALA A 352 -7.10 2.88 1.13
CA ALA A 352 -5.79 2.78 0.51
C ALA A 352 -5.55 3.98 -0.42
N ASN A 353 -4.35 4.55 -0.41
CA ASN A 353 -4.04 5.77 -1.15
C ASN A 353 -2.60 5.81 -1.68
N ALA A 354 -2.01 4.64 -1.90
CA ALA A 354 -0.71 4.50 -2.56
C ALA A 354 -0.57 3.15 -3.27
N VAL A 355 0.26 3.13 -4.32
CA VAL A 355 0.62 1.92 -5.06
C VAL A 355 2.09 1.93 -5.48
N PHE A 356 2.64 0.74 -5.76
CA PHE A 356 3.81 0.62 -6.63
C PHE A 356 3.38 0.56 -8.10
N THR A 357 4.07 1.30 -8.95
CA THR A 357 3.82 1.41 -10.40
C THR A 357 5.13 1.28 -11.17
N GLY A 358 5.08 0.63 -12.32
CA GLY A 358 6.21 0.45 -13.24
C GLY A 358 6.27 -0.95 -13.81
N GLU A 359 7.35 -1.27 -14.52
CA GLU A 359 7.50 -2.60 -15.12
C GLU A 359 7.67 -3.68 -14.04
N LYS A 360 8.51 -3.43 -13.04
CA LYS A 360 8.87 -4.42 -12.02
C LYS A 360 8.98 -3.80 -10.63
N MET A 361 8.82 -4.65 -9.62
CA MET A 361 9.22 -4.37 -8.24
C MET A 361 10.64 -4.89 -7.99
N LEU A 362 10.87 -5.63 -6.90
CA LEU A 362 12.20 -6.19 -6.59
C LEU A 362 12.55 -7.40 -7.45
N THR A 363 11.65 -8.39 -7.49
CA THR A 363 11.84 -9.65 -8.22
C THR A 363 10.55 -10.13 -8.89
N THR A 364 9.46 -9.39 -8.76
CA THR A 364 8.13 -9.71 -9.29
C THR A 364 7.65 -8.55 -10.15
N GLU A 365 6.73 -8.84 -11.07
CA GLU A 365 6.12 -7.82 -11.92
C GLU A 365 5.31 -6.81 -11.09
N ALA A 366 5.26 -5.57 -11.56
CA ALA A 366 4.36 -4.54 -11.08
C ALA A 366 3.21 -4.35 -12.09
N VAL A 367 2.19 -3.57 -11.72
CA VAL A 367 1.24 -3.07 -12.70
C VAL A 367 1.91 -1.91 -13.45
N GLY A 368 1.82 -1.94 -14.78
CA GLY A 368 2.50 -0.98 -15.65
C GLY A 368 1.96 0.44 -15.49
N TRP A 369 2.79 1.43 -15.85
CA TRP A 369 2.41 2.84 -15.75
C TRP A 369 1.17 3.19 -16.57
N ASP A 370 1.00 2.61 -17.75
CA ASP A 370 -0.12 2.95 -18.64
C ASP A 370 -1.44 2.32 -18.16
N ASP A 371 -1.40 1.10 -17.62
CA ASP A 371 -2.55 0.47 -16.97
C ASP A 371 -3.01 1.29 -15.76
N ASP A 372 -2.04 1.77 -14.95
CA ASP A 372 -2.30 2.66 -13.81
C ASP A 372 -2.95 3.98 -14.27
N LYS A 373 -2.39 4.63 -15.29
CA LYS A 373 -2.94 5.89 -15.85
C LYS A 373 -4.36 5.68 -16.39
N GLN A 374 -4.61 4.58 -17.09
CA GLN A 374 -5.93 4.27 -17.65
C GLN A 374 -6.97 4.06 -16.55
N MET A 375 -6.64 3.27 -15.53
CA MET A 375 -7.50 3.06 -14.37
C MET A 375 -7.77 4.38 -13.65
N PHE A 376 -6.74 5.19 -13.42
CA PHE A 376 -6.89 6.45 -12.70
C PHE A 376 -7.79 7.42 -13.46
N HIS A 377 -7.58 7.55 -14.77
CA HIS A 377 -8.44 8.36 -15.64
C HIS A 377 -9.90 7.88 -15.59
N LYS A 378 -10.14 6.57 -15.70
CA LYS A 378 -11.48 5.97 -15.69
C LYS A 378 -12.25 6.28 -14.40
N TYR A 379 -11.59 6.23 -13.24
CA TYR A 379 -12.22 6.38 -11.92
C TYR A 379 -12.07 7.78 -11.30
N GLY A 380 -11.47 8.74 -12.02
CA GLY A 380 -11.25 10.10 -11.51
C GLY A 380 -10.20 10.19 -10.40
N LEU A 381 -9.26 9.25 -10.36
CA LEU A 381 -8.10 9.29 -9.48
C LEU A 381 -7.00 10.15 -10.11
N VAL A 382 -6.17 10.77 -9.27
CA VAL A 382 -5.07 11.63 -9.68
C VAL A 382 -3.78 11.22 -8.95
N PRO A 383 -2.61 11.32 -9.60
CA PRO A 383 -1.35 11.17 -8.90
C PRO A 383 -1.21 12.23 -7.80
N MET A 384 -0.92 11.78 -6.58
CA MET A 384 -0.57 12.65 -5.45
C MET A 384 0.77 13.33 -5.71
N LYS A 385 0.90 14.64 -5.45
CA LYS A 385 2.15 15.37 -5.68
C LYS A 385 3.26 14.93 -4.73
N SER A 386 4.51 15.13 -5.11
CA SER A 386 5.65 14.95 -4.20
C SER A 386 5.46 15.79 -2.93
N PHE A 387 5.75 15.20 -1.77
CA PHE A 387 5.61 15.84 -0.44
C PHE A 387 4.19 16.25 -0.04
N GLU A 388 3.18 16.03 -0.90
CA GLU A 388 1.78 16.22 -0.54
C GLU A 388 1.40 15.19 0.51
N ARG A 389 0.92 15.68 1.66
CA ARG A 389 0.40 14.85 2.75
C ARG A 389 -0.84 15.52 3.31
N GLY A 390 -1.71 14.72 3.94
CA GLY A 390 -2.94 15.21 4.58
C GLY A 390 -2.68 16.37 5.54
N GLY A 391 -3.65 17.28 5.68
CA GLY A 391 -3.52 18.53 6.45
C GLY A 391 -3.29 18.34 7.96
N LEU A 392 -3.61 17.16 8.50
CA LEU A 392 -3.38 16.80 9.89
C LEU A 392 -2.08 16.00 9.99
N ARG A 393 -0.97 16.73 9.98
CA ARG A 393 0.36 16.16 10.28
C ARG A 393 0.47 15.83 11.76
N GLU A 394 1.13 14.72 12.07
CA GLU A 394 1.91 14.64 13.31
C GLU A 394 3.02 15.69 13.25
N GLY A 395 3.30 16.35 14.38
CA GLY A 395 4.50 17.18 14.51
C GLY A 395 5.75 16.39 14.11
N SER A 396 6.87 17.07 13.80
CA SER A 396 8.12 16.34 13.56
C SER A 396 8.42 15.43 14.77
N TRP A 397 9.07 14.28 14.58
CA TRP A 397 9.52 13.47 15.72
C TRP A 397 10.34 14.30 16.72
N THR A 398 11.04 15.33 16.25
CA THR A 398 11.67 16.34 17.10
C THR A 398 10.66 17.01 18.03
N ALA A 399 9.51 17.47 17.52
CA ALA A 399 8.43 18.03 18.33
C ALA A 399 7.80 16.99 19.28
N VAL A 400 7.58 15.75 18.83
CA VAL A 400 7.06 14.66 19.67
C VAL A 400 8.04 14.29 20.79
N LYS A 401 9.34 14.18 20.47
CA LYS A 401 10.42 13.94 21.42
C LYS A 401 10.55 15.08 22.42
N HIS A 402 10.48 16.33 21.98
CA HIS A 402 10.49 17.49 22.87
C HIS A 402 9.29 17.49 23.82
N ALA A 403 8.08 17.16 23.32
CA ALA A 403 6.90 17.03 24.15
C ALA A 403 7.03 15.89 25.17
N ALA A 404 7.47 14.71 24.74
CA ALA A 404 7.67 13.55 25.62
C ALA A 404 8.79 13.76 26.66
N MET A 405 9.88 14.44 26.30
CA MET A 405 10.92 14.84 27.24
C MET A 405 10.40 15.87 28.24
N ALA A 406 9.60 16.84 27.80
CA ALA A 406 8.98 17.82 28.68
C ALA A 406 8.01 17.18 29.68
N GLU A 407 7.20 16.21 29.25
CA GLU A 407 6.32 15.43 30.15
C GLU A 407 7.12 14.58 31.15
N ALA A 408 8.20 13.92 30.70
CA ALA A 408 9.05 13.13 31.57
C ALA A 408 9.82 13.98 32.60
N ASP A 409 10.19 15.21 32.25
CA ASP A 409 10.82 16.17 33.15
C ASP A 409 9.81 16.79 34.12
N ALA A 410 8.57 17.03 33.68
CA ALA A 410 7.47 17.45 34.55
C ALA A 410 7.10 16.37 35.59
N ALA A 411 7.12 15.09 35.20
CA ALA A 411 6.88 13.96 36.10
C ALA A 411 8.00 13.73 37.13
N LYS A 412 9.18 14.35 36.96
CA LYS A 412 10.32 14.29 37.89
C LYS A 412 10.37 15.46 38.87
N GLN A 413 9.51 16.47 38.72
CA GLN A 413 9.45 17.55 39.71
C GLN A 413 8.72 17.05 40.97
N PRO A 414 9.35 17.09 42.15
CA PRO A 414 8.66 16.71 43.38
C PRO A 414 7.49 17.66 43.60
N ALA A 415 6.31 17.11 43.91
CA ALA A 415 5.15 17.88 44.32
C ALA A 415 5.59 18.81 45.46
N ALA A 416 5.61 20.12 45.18
CA ALA A 416 5.92 21.12 46.18
C ALA A 416 4.87 20.98 47.30
N THR A 417 5.28 20.41 48.42
CA THR A 417 4.48 20.37 49.64
C THR A 417 4.29 21.80 50.10
N SER A 418 3.09 22.34 49.89
CA SER A 418 2.62 23.57 50.49
C SER A 418 2.56 23.37 52.01
N ALA A 419 3.42 24.06 52.73
CA ALA A 419 3.33 24.27 54.17
C ALA A 419 2.57 25.57 54.47
#